data_AF-A0A251P619-F1
#
_entry.id   AF-A0A251P619-F1
#
_cell.length_a   1.000
_cell.length_b   1.000
_cell.length_c   1.000
_cell.angle_alpha   90.00
_cell.angle_beta   90.00
_cell.angle_gamma   90.00
#
_symmetry.space_group_name_H-M   'P 1'
#
loop_
_entity.id
_entity.type
_entity.pdbx_description
1 polymer ?
#
loop_
_entity_poly.entity_id
_entity_poly.type
_entity_poly.pdbx_seq_one_letter_code
_entity_poly.pdbx_strand_id
1 'polypeptide(L)'
;MGMGTSTFVIRWINFLTMLLAIAVVVFGVWMSTHHDNCRRSLTIPVIGIGAVIFLVSIIGFLGALKNSSILLWIYLILLCFISVGVLVFTVLAFIVTNNGSGHSVAGLRYKEYQLHDYSPWFVKQLNNTRNWKHLQSCLVKSDDCKNLSKKYKTLKQYKLAKLTPIEAGCCRPPSECGYPAVNASYYDMSFHPVSSNKDCKLYKNARDIKCYNCDSCNL
;
A
#
# COMPACT_ATOMS: atom_id res chain seq x y z
N MET A 1 -37.66 -33.79 -0.61
CA MET A 1 -36.58 -33.41 -1.55
C MET A 1 -35.52 -32.67 -0.75
N GLY A 2 -34.40 -33.34 -0.45
CA GLY A 2 -33.34 -32.75 0.36
C GLY A 2 -32.71 -31.57 -0.37
N MET A 3 -32.74 -30.39 0.25
CA MET A 3 -31.96 -29.25 -0.21
C MET A 3 -30.50 -29.69 -0.18
N GLY A 4 -29.88 -29.82 -1.37
CA GLY A 4 -28.48 -30.25 -1.47
C GLY A 4 -27.62 -29.37 -0.56
N THR A 5 -26.84 -29.99 0.32
CA THR A 5 -26.00 -29.29 1.31
C THR A 5 -25.17 -28.16 0.68
N SER A 6 -24.73 -28.34 -0.56
CA SER A 6 -24.03 -27.34 -1.38
C SER A 6 -24.85 -26.07 -1.62
N THR A 7 -26.13 -26.14 -1.97
CA THR A 7 -26.95 -24.95 -2.24
C THR A 7 -27.29 -24.19 -0.96
N PHE A 8 -27.47 -24.91 0.15
CA PHE A 8 -27.63 -24.31 1.48
C PHE A 8 -26.38 -23.52 1.90
N VAL A 9 -25.19 -24.11 1.74
CA VAL A 9 -23.91 -23.46 2.07
C VAL A 9 -23.68 -22.24 1.18
N ILE A 10 -23.87 -22.39 -0.15
CA ILE A 10 -23.72 -21.28 -1.10
C ILE A 10 -24.65 -20.12 -0.73
N ARG A 11 -25.90 -20.40 -0.33
CA ARG A 11 -26.86 -19.37 0.07
C ARG A 11 -26.36 -18.57 1.28
N TRP A 12 -25.95 -19.23 2.35
CA TRP A 12 -25.54 -18.55 3.58
C TRP A 12 -24.21 -17.83 3.45
N ILE A 13 -23.24 -18.42 2.74
CA ILE A 13 -21.95 -17.75 2.46
C ILE A 13 -22.19 -16.48 1.65
N ASN A 14 -22.93 -16.55 0.54
CA ASN A 14 -23.18 -15.38 -0.31
C ASN A 14 -24.02 -14.30 0.42
N PHE A 15 -24.92 -14.70 1.31
CA PHE A 15 -25.66 -13.75 2.14
C PHE A 15 -24.72 -13.01 3.11
N LEU A 16 -23.83 -13.72 3.80
CA LEU A 16 -22.88 -13.11 4.72
C LEU A 16 -21.87 -12.22 3.98
N THR A 17 -21.34 -12.66 2.84
CA THR A 17 -20.42 -11.85 2.03
C THR A 17 -21.08 -10.58 1.51
N MET A 18 -22.37 -10.64 1.18
CA MET A 18 -23.15 -9.46 0.80
C MET A 18 -23.24 -8.44 1.94
N LEU A 19 -23.53 -8.88 3.17
CA LEU A 19 -23.56 -7.98 4.34
C LEU A 19 -22.19 -7.34 4.61
N LEU A 20 -21.12 -8.13 4.53
CA LEU A 20 -19.76 -7.63 4.68
C LEU A 20 -19.40 -6.63 3.57
N ALA A 21 -19.78 -6.90 2.32
CA ALA A 21 -19.53 -6.00 1.20
C ALA A 21 -20.27 -4.66 1.38
N ILE A 22 -21.53 -4.69 1.83
CA ILE A 22 -22.28 -3.46 2.18
C ILE A 22 -21.53 -2.69 3.27
N ALA A 23 -21.10 -3.37 4.35
CA ALA A 23 -20.37 -2.71 5.43
C ALA A 23 -19.07 -2.06 4.93
N VAL A 24 -18.32 -2.75 4.06
CA VAL A 24 -17.09 -2.21 3.44
C VAL A 24 -17.39 -1.00 2.57
N VAL A 25 -18.44 -1.03 1.75
CA VAL A 25 -18.81 0.10 0.88
C VAL A 25 -19.28 1.29 1.71
N VAL A 26 -20.16 1.08 2.70
CA VAL A 26 -20.65 2.13 3.61
C VAL A 26 -19.49 2.74 4.38
N PHE A 27 -18.61 1.92 4.95
CA PHE A 27 -17.42 2.39 5.65
C PHE A 27 -16.49 3.16 4.71
N GLY A 28 -16.30 2.68 3.47
CA GLY A 28 -15.50 3.36 2.46
C GLY A 28 -16.08 4.74 2.09
N VAL A 29 -17.38 4.84 1.87
CA VAL A 29 -18.05 6.12 1.57
C VAL A 29 -17.97 7.07 2.77
N TRP A 30 -18.18 6.56 3.99
CA TRP A 30 -18.02 7.34 5.22
C TRP A 30 -16.59 7.88 5.35
N MET A 31 -15.59 7.03 5.15
CA MET A 31 -14.18 7.42 5.20
C MET A 31 -13.83 8.44 4.11
N SER A 32 -14.42 8.31 2.92
CA SER A 32 -14.23 9.24 1.80
C SER A 32 -14.88 10.61 2.02
N THR A 33 -15.87 10.72 2.92
CA THR A 33 -16.59 11.98 3.19
C THR A 33 -16.00 12.74 4.38
N HIS A 34 -15.48 12.02 5.39
CA HIS A 34 -14.98 12.63 6.63
C HIS A 34 -13.47 12.92 6.64
N HIS A 35 -12.68 12.28 5.78
CA HIS A 35 -11.22 12.44 5.78
C HIS A 35 -10.71 13.11 4.51
N ASP A 36 -9.55 13.79 4.65
CA ASP A 36 -8.83 14.49 3.57
C ASP A 36 -8.79 13.70 2.25
N ASN A 37 -8.66 14.44 1.14
CA ASN A 37 -8.46 13.92 -0.23
C ASN A 37 -7.44 12.78 -0.34
N CYS A 38 -6.53 12.67 0.63
CA CYS A 38 -5.57 11.61 0.73
C CYS A 38 -6.19 10.22 0.98
N ARG A 39 -7.02 10.10 2.02
CA ARG A 39 -7.67 8.82 2.34
C ARG A 39 -8.65 8.43 1.26
N ARG A 40 -9.27 9.41 0.59
CA ARG A 40 -10.13 9.18 -0.56
C ARG A 40 -9.43 8.43 -1.69
N SER A 41 -8.16 8.74 -1.99
CA SER A 41 -7.41 8.04 -3.03
C SER A 41 -7.18 6.55 -2.72
N LEU A 42 -6.95 6.20 -1.45
CA LEU A 42 -6.85 4.80 -1.02
C LEU A 42 -8.22 4.12 -0.86
N THR A 43 -9.28 4.89 -0.63
CA THR A 43 -10.60 4.33 -0.34
C THR A 43 -11.37 4.00 -1.63
N ILE A 44 -11.14 4.71 -2.74
CA ILE A 44 -11.73 4.41 -4.05
C ILE A 44 -11.50 2.95 -4.50
N PRO A 45 -10.27 2.39 -4.49
CA PRO A 45 -10.08 0.99 -4.88
C PRO A 45 -10.79 0.01 -3.94
N VAL A 46 -10.86 0.32 -2.64
CA VAL A 46 -11.58 -0.51 -1.65
C VAL A 46 -13.08 -0.54 -1.93
N ILE A 47 -13.69 0.62 -2.24
CA ILE A 47 -15.11 0.71 -2.63
C ILE A 47 -15.36 -0.09 -3.91
N GLY A 48 -14.47 0.03 -4.91
CA GLY A 48 -14.55 -0.73 -6.16
C GLY A 48 -14.55 -2.25 -5.93
N ILE A 49 -13.62 -2.74 -5.10
CA ILE A 49 -13.55 -4.17 -4.74
C ILE A 49 -14.81 -4.60 -4.00
N GLY A 50 -15.27 -3.82 -3.02
CA GLY A 50 -16.51 -4.08 -2.29
C GLY A 50 -17.74 -4.20 -3.19
N ALA A 51 -17.86 -3.30 -4.18
CA ALA A 51 -18.95 -3.32 -5.15
C ALA A 51 -18.94 -4.60 -6.03
N VAL A 52 -17.76 -5.04 -6.48
CA VAL A 52 -17.63 -6.29 -7.26
C VAL A 52 -18.03 -7.50 -6.42
N ILE A 53 -17.55 -7.58 -5.17
CA ILE A 53 -17.91 -8.68 -4.25
C ILE A 53 -19.42 -8.71 -4.01
N PHE A 54 -20.05 -7.54 -3.83
CA PHE A 54 -21.49 -7.41 -3.66
C PHE A 54 -22.27 -7.97 -4.86
N LEU A 55 -21.88 -7.59 -6.09
CA LEU A 55 -22.53 -8.08 -7.32
C LEU A 55 -22.42 -9.61 -7.47
N VAL A 56 -21.21 -10.16 -7.25
CA VAL A 56 -20.97 -11.61 -7.29
C VAL A 56 -21.83 -12.33 -6.25
N SER A 57 -21.90 -11.77 -5.03
CA SER A 57 -22.67 -12.33 -3.92
C SER A 57 -24.18 -12.34 -4.21
N ILE A 58 -24.72 -11.31 -4.84
CA ILE A 58 -26.14 -11.27 -5.25
C ILE A 58 -26.44 -12.38 -6.26
N ILE A 59 -25.61 -12.56 -7.28
CA ILE A 59 -25.82 -13.58 -8.31
C ILE A 59 -25.79 -14.98 -7.67
N GLY A 60 -24.81 -15.24 -6.79
CA GLY A 60 -24.71 -16.50 -6.05
C GLY A 60 -25.91 -16.76 -5.13
N PHE A 61 -26.37 -15.73 -4.40
CA PHE A 61 -27.52 -15.83 -3.51
C PHE A 61 -28.83 -16.07 -4.27
N LEU A 62 -29.10 -15.29 -5.34
CA LEU A 62 -30.29 -15.46 -6.17
C LEU A 62 -30.29 -16.79 -6.93
N GLY A 63 -29.13 -17.24 -7.41
CA GLY A 63 -28.96 -18.54 -8.05
C GLY A 63 -29.30 -19.70 -7.11
N ALA A 64 -28.82 -19.65 -5.86
CA ALA A 64 -29.11 -20.64 -4.84
C ALA A 64 -30.57 -20.57 -4.34
N LEU A 65 -31.15 -19.38 -4.20
CA LEU A 65 -32.54 -19.20 -3.77
C LEU A 65 -33.54 -19.74 -4.79
N LYS A 66 -33.35 -19.40 -6.07
CA LYS A 66 -34.26 -19.84 -7.16
C LYS A 66 -33.94 -21.26 -7.64
N ASN A 67 -32.91 -21.90 -7.07
CA ASN A 67 -32.33 -23.17 -7.52
C ASN A 67 -32.13 -23.21 -9.04
N SER A 68 -31.73 -22.08 -9.62
CA SER A 68 -31.64 -21.89 -11.06
C SER A 68 -30.26 -22.30 -11.54
N SER A 69 -30.19 -23.41 -12.28
CA SER A 69 -28.94 -23.93 -12.81
C SER A 69 -28.21 -22.89 -13.67
N ILE A 70 -28.93 -22.08 -14.47
CA ILE A 70 -28.33 -21.07 -15.35
C ILE A 70 -27.60 -20.00 -14.52
N LEU A 71 -28.22 -19.45 -13.47
CA LEU A 71 -27.57 -18.45 -12.61
C LEU A 71 -26.36 -19.05 -11.88
N LEU A 72 -26.45 -20.30 -11.44
CA LEU A 72 -25.35 -20.98 -10.78
C LEU A 72 -24.17 -21.20 -11.73
N TRP A 73 -24.43 -21.57 -12.99
CA TRP A 73 -23.41 -21.67 -14.04
C TRP A 73 -22.73 -20.33 -14.31
N ILE A 74 -23.51 -19.25 -14.44
CA ILE A 74 -22.96 -17.88 -14.60
C ILE A 74 -22.08 -17.52 -13.40
N TYR A 75 -22.55 -17.79 -12.18
CA TYR A 75 -21.78 -17.57 -10.95
C TYR A 75 -20.45 -18.33 -10.94
N LEU A 76 -20.46 -19.62 -11.32
CA LEU A 76 -19.25 -20.44 -11.39
C LEU A 76 -18.27 -19.93 -12.45
N ILE A 77 -18.76 -19.56 -13.63
CA ILE A 77 -17.93 -18.99 -14.70
C ILE A 77 -17.28 -17.68 -14.25
N LEU A 78 -18.07 -16.78 -13.64
CA LEU A 78 -17.58 -15.50 -13.10
C LEU A 78 -16.50 -15.72 -12.03
N LEU A 79 -16.76 -16.65 -11.09
CA LEU A 79 -15.83 -16.98 -10.03
C LEU A 79 -14.52 -17.58 -10.57
N CYS A 80 -14.60 -18.38 -11.63
CA CYS A 80 -13.43 -18.93 -12.31
C CYS A 80 -12.56 -17.82 -12.92
N PHE A 81 -13.15 -16.89 -13.67
CA PHE A 81 -12.41 -15.75 -14.23
C PHE A 81 -11.77 -14.87 -13.16
N ILE A 82 -12.49 -14.58 -12.07
CA ILE A 82 -11.94 -13.82 -10.94
C ILE A 82 -10.75 -14.57 -10.32
N SER A 83 -10.88 -15.88 -10.13
CA SER A 83 -9.82 -16.71 -9.55
C SER A 83 -8.56 -16.71 -10.42
N VAL A 84 -8.70 -16.91 -11.73
CA VAL A 84 -7.59 -16.83 -12.69
C VAL A 84 -6.96 -15.44 -12.68
N GLY A 85 -7.78 -14.38 -12.68
CA GLY A 85 -7.30 -13.00 -12.61
C GLY A 85 -6.49 -12.72 -11.34
N VAL A 86 -6.97 -13.17 -10.18
CA VAL A 86 -6.25 -13.06 -8.90
C VAL A 86 -4.94 -13.83 -8.95
N LEU A 87 -4.91 -15.05 -9.48
CA LEU A 87 -3.68 -15.83 -9.61
C LEU A 87 -2.65 -15.11 -10.48
N VAL A 88 -3.05 -14.67 -11.68
CA VAL A 88 -2.16 -13.92 -12.59
C VAL A 88 -1.67 -12.64 -11.91
N PHE A 89 -2.55 -11.88 -11.27
CA PHE A 89 -2.19 -10.68 -10.53
C PHE A 89 -1.19 -10.97 -9.41
N THR A 90 -1.39 -12.03 -8.62
CA THR A 90 -0.46 -12.38 -7.52
C THR A 90 0.91 -12.77 -8.03
N VAL A 91 1.00 -13.51 -9.14
CA VAL A 91 2.29 -13.87 -9.76
C VAL A 91 2.99 -12.62 -10.29
N LEU A 92 2.27 -11.76 -11.00
CA LEU A 92 2.83 -10.49 -11.49
C LEU A 92 3.26 -9.57 -10.34
N ALA A 93 2.43 -9.44 -9.30
CA ALA A 93 2.75 -8.67 -8.11
C ALA A 93 4.00 -9.22 -7.40
N PHE A 94 4.13 -10.54 -7.30
CA PHE A 94 5.34 -11.15 -6.76
C PHE A 94 6.56 -10.86 -7.63
N ILE A 95 6.47 -11.01 -8.95
CA ILE A 95 7.58 -10.68 -9.87
C ILE A 95 8.00 -9.21 -9.73
N VAL A 96 7.04 -8.30 -9.67
CA VAL A 96 7.30 -6.85 -9.54
C VAL A 96 7.87 -6.51 -8.16
N THR A 97 7.43 -7.19 -7.10
CA THR A 97 7.83 -6.90 -5.71
C THR A 97 9.12 -7.62 -5.31
N ASN A 98 9.44 -8.77 -5.91
CA ASN A 98 10.59 -9.59 -5.55
C ASN A 98 11.93 -8.89 -5.79
N ASN A 99 11.99 -7.94 -6.73
CA ASN A 99 13.19 -7.13 -6.94
C ASN A 99 13.39 -6.05 -5.85
N GLY A 100 12.35 -5.72 -5.06
CA GLY A 100 12.42 -4.77 -3.94
C GLY A 100 13.09 -5.34 -2.67
N SER A 101 14.12 -6.15 -2.83
CA SER A 101 14.87 -6.74 -1.71
C SER A 101 15.75 -5.67 -1.07
N GLY A 102 15.16 -4.84 -0.22
CA GLY A 102 15.87 -3.72 0.41
C GLY A 102 17.26 -4.10 0.94
N HIS A 103 18.22 -3.21 0.73
CA HIS A 103 19.64 -3.40 1.01
C HIS A 103 19.91 -3.30 2.51
N SER A 104 20.78 -4.18 3.03
CA SER A 104 21.26 -4.09 4.41
C SER A 104 22.43 -3.13 4.50
N VAL A 105 22.34 -2.17 5.42
CA VAL A 105 23.43 -1.22 5.66
C VAL A 105 24.21 -1.64 6.90
N ALA A 106 25.54 -1.60 6.82
CA ALA A 106 26.41 -1.97 7.93
C ALA A 106 26.11 -1.13 9.19
N GLY A 107 25.83 -1.80 10.31
CA GLY A 107 25.51 -1.15 11.60
C GLY A 107 24.05 -0.73 11.78
N LEU A 108 23.15 -1.06 10.84
CA LEU A 108 21.71 -0.79 10.92
C LEU A 108 20.92 -2.09 10.74
N ARG A 109 19.85 -2.29 11.52
CA ARG A 109 19.03 -3.51 11.47
C ARG A 109 17.86 -3.42 10.48
N TYR A 110 17.48 -2.21 10.09
CA TYR A 110 16.45 -2.00 9.07
C TYR A 110 17.03 -2.05 7.65
N LYS A 111 16.16 -2.35 6.68
CA LYS A 111 16.50 -2.37 5.27
C LYS A 111 16.27 -1.00 4.65
N GLU A 112 17.17 -0.60 3.76
CA GLU A 112 17.01 0.58 2.91
C GLU A 112 16.41 0.17 1.58
N TYR A 113 15.44 0.93 1.08
CA TYR A 113 14.73 0.63 -0.16
C TYR A 113 15.10 1.69 -1.19
N GLN A 114 15.62 1.28 -2.33
CA GLN A 114 15.88 2.19 -3.44
C GLN A 114 14.90 1.91 -4.57
N LEU A 115 14.43 2.98 -5.22
CA LEU A 115 13.49 2.85 -6.33
C LEU A 115 14.08 2.08 -7.53
N HIS A 116 15.40 2.18 -7.74
CA HIS A 116 16.08 1.47 -8.83
C HIS A 116 16.03 -0.06 -8.68
N ASP A 117 15.77 -0.57 -7.47
CA ASP A 117 15.60 -1.99 -7.22
C ASP A 117 14.24 -2.51 -7.74
N TYR A 118 13.26 -1.63 -8.02
CA TYR A 118 11.96 -2.04 -8.53
C TYR A 118 11.94 -2.15 -10.06
N SER A 119 11.03 -2.99 -10.59
CA SER A 119 10.92 -3.19 -12.03
C SER A 119 10.69 -1.87 -12.80
N PRO A 120 11.32 -1.67 -13.98
CA PRO A 120 11.18 -0.42 -14.76
C PRO A 120 9.74 -0.06 -15.11
N TRP A 121 8.86 -1.06 -15.24
CA TRP A 121 7.43 -0.86 -15.48
C TRP A 121 6.74 -0.18 -14.29
N PHE A 122 7.03 -0.63 -13.06
CA PHE A 122 6.46 -0.07 -11.84
C PHE A 122 6.95 1.37 -11.60
N VAL A 123 8.24 1.62 -11.82
CA VAL A 123 8.83 2.98 -11.76
C VAL A 123 8.18 3.91 -12.78
N LYS A 124 7.94 3.44 -14.01
CA LYS A 124 7.28 4.24 -15.07
C LYS A 124 5.83 4.60 -14.71
N GLN A 125 5.13 3.68 -14.05
CA GLN A 125 3.75 3.92 -13.61
C GLN A 125 3.69 4.94 -12.45
N LEU A 126 4.66 4.90 -11.54
CA LEU A 126 4.81 5.89 -10.45
C LEU A 126 5.25 7.26 -10.96
N ASN A 127 6.13 7.31 -11.96
CA ASN A 127 6.62 8.56 -12.56
C ASN A 127 5.54 9.31 -13.37
N ASN A 128 4.30 8.81 -13.41
CA ASN A 128 3.17 9.55 -13.95
C ASN A 128 2.81 10.70 -13.00
N THR A 129 3.48 11.84 -13.22
CA THR A 129 3.62 13.02 -12.34
C THR A 129 2.33 13.57 -11.72
N ARG A 130 1.16 13.34 -12.32
CA ARG A 130 -0.12 13.83 -11.77
C ARG A 130 -0.61 13.01 -10.57
N ASN A 131 -0.46 11.69 -10.62
CA ASN A 131 -0.89 10.81 -9.53
C ASN A 131 0.11 10.84 -8.37
N TRP A 132 1.41 10.91 -8.69
CA TRP A 132 2.47 11.04 -7.68
C TRP A 132 2.34 12.31 -6.85
N LYS A 133 2.10 13.48 -7.46
CA LYS A 133 1.94 14.74 -6.70
C LYS A 133 0.79 14.68 -5.69
N HIS A 134 -0.30 14.00 -6.03
CA HIS A 134 -1.40 13.78 -5.09
C HIS A 134 -0.98 12.84 -3.94
N LEU A 135 -0.33 11.72 -4.26
CA LEU A 135 0.17 10.77 -3.26
C LEU A 135 1.30 11.36 -2.38
N GLN A 136 2.10 12.25 -2.93
CA GLN A 136 3.14 12.96 -2.21
C GLN A 136 2.53 13.96 -1.23
N SER A 137 1.53 14.76 -1.66
CA SER A 137 0.82 15.68 -0.76
C SER A 137 0.16 14.95 0.43
N CYS A 138 -0.23 13.71 0.18
CA CYS A 138 -0.69 12.70 1.13
C CYS A 138 0.39 12.32 2.15
N LEU A 139 1.57 11.91 1.66
CA LEU A 139 2.70 11.45 2.49
C LEU A 139 3.28 12.58 3.35
N VAL A 140 3.32 13.80 2.82
CA VAL A 140 3.75 15.01 3.56
C VAL A 140 2.80 15.32 4.72
N LYS A 141 1.49 15.08 4.53
CA LYS A 141 0.48 15.25 5.58
C LYS A 141 0.45 14.09 6.59
N SER A 142 1.05 12.95 6.27
CA SER A 142 1.06 11.80 7.18
C SER A 142 1.90 12.10 8.43
N ASP A 143 1.42 11.66 9.59
CA ASP A 143 2.18 11.75 10.83
C ASP A 143 3.30 10.68 10.92
N ASP A 144 3.51 9.84 9.90
CA ASP A 144 4.53 8.77 9.91
C ASP A 144 5.94 9.29 10.21
N CYS A 145 6.41 10.30 9.46
CA CYS A 145 7.73 10.89 9.70
C CYS A 145 7.80 11.70 11.00
N LYS A 146 6.68 12.28 11.43
CA LYS A 146 6.58 13.09 12.66
C LYS A 146 6.59 12.22 13.91
N ASN A 147 5.97 11.05 13.85
CA ASN A 147 5.89 10.11 14.97
C ASN A 147 7.16 9.28 15.12
N LEU A 148 8.07 9.31 14.15
CA LEU A 148 9.31 8.54 14.18
C LEU A 148 10.18 8.85 15.42
N SER A 149 10.35 10.12 15.76
CA SER A 149 11.09 10.54 16.96
C SER A 149 10.34 10.29 18.25
N LYS A 150 9.00 10.24 18.21
CA LYS A 150 8.18 9.85 19.37
C LYS A 150 8.27 8.34 19.63
N LYS A 151 8.29 7.54 18.57
CA LYS A 151 8.36 6.07 18.58
C LYS A 151 9.74 5.59 18.98
N TYR A 152 10.80 6.24 18.48
CA TYR A 152 12.19 5.90 18.77
C TYR A 152 12.89 7.06 19.46
N LYS A 153 12.89 7.04 20.80
CA LYS A 153 13.45 8.12 21.63
C LYS A 153 14.98 8.16 21.62
N THR A 154 15.62 7.00 21.46
CA THR A 154 17.09 6.88 21.48
C THR A 154 17.64 6.46 20.12
N LEU A 155 18.84 6.93 19.78
CA LEU A 155 19.49 6.56 18.53
C LEU A 155 19.77 5.05 18.45
N LYS A 156 20.08 4.41 19.58
CA LYS A 156 20.27 2.95 19.65
C LYS A 156 18.99 2.18 19.31
N GLN A 157 17.83 2.62 19.81
CA GLN A 157 16.54 2.03 19.46
C GLN A 157 16.21 2.26 17.98
N TYR A 158 16.48 3.46 17.47
CA TYR A 158 16.26 3.78 16.06
C TYR A 158 17.10 2.90 15.12
N LYS A 159 18.40 2.72 15.41
CA LYS A 159 19.29 1.86 14.60
C LYS A 159 18.87 0.39 14.57
N LEU A 160 18.18 -0.07 15.62
CA LEU A 160 17.66 -1.43 15.76
C LEU A 160 16.19 -1.57 15.34
N ALA A 161 15.53 -0.46 15.00
CA ALA A 161 14.12 -0.43 14.66
C ALA A 161 13.85 -1.18 13.36
N LYS A 162 12.62 -1.70 13.22
CA LYS A 162 12.09 -2.16 11.94
C LYS A 162 11.24 -1.04 11.36
N LEU A 163 11.82 -0.27 10.45
CA LEU A 163 11.16 0.83 9.76
C LEU A 163 10.27 0.30 8.62
N THR A 164 9.15 0.97 8.38
CA THR A 164 8.38 0.75 7.15
C THR A 164 9.13 1.34 5.95
N PRO A 165 8.83 0.91 4.72
CA PRO A 165 9.44 1.51 3.52
C PRO A 165 9.30 3.03 3.49
N ILE A 166 8.13 3.57 3.87
CA ILE A 166 7.89 5.02 3.94
C ILE A 166 8.77 5.68 5.01
N GLU A 167 8.85 5.09 6.21
CA GLU A 167 9.69 5.62 7.28
C GLU A 167 11.19 5.59 6.90
N ALA A 168 11.62 4.58 6.14
CA ALA A 168 13.00 4.40 5.71
C ALA A 168 13.38 5.21 4.45
N GLY A 169 12.46 5.42 3.51
CA GLY A 169 12.72 6.09 2.23
C GLY A 169 12.36 7.58 2.21
N CYS A 170 11.30 7.98 2.91
CA CYS A 170 10.79 9.37 2.85
C CYS A 170 11.23 10.25 4.03
N CYS A 171 11.41 9.66 5.22
CA CYS A 171 11.61 10.44 6.45
C CYS A 171 13.08 10.75 6.77
N ARG A 172 14.02 10.13 6.04
CA ARG A 172 15.46 10.20 6.29
C ARG A 172 16.23 10.39 4.98
N PRO A 173 17.48 10.89 5.03
CA PRO A 173 18.35 10.89 3.87
C PRO A 173 18.90 9.47 3.59
N PRO A 174 19.28 9.20 2.33
CA PRO A 174 20.03 8.00 1.96
C PRO A 174 21.28 7.83 2.83
N SER A 175 21.59 6.59 3.22
CA SER A 175 22.75 6.31 4.08
C SER A 175 24.08 6.74 3.44
N GLU A 176 24.18 6.68 2.10
CA GLU A 176 25.35 7.10 1.33
C GLU A 176 25.67 8.60 1.43
N CYS A 177 24.70 9.43 1.83
CA CYS A 177 24.95 10.86 2.03
C CYS A 177 25.89 11.12 3.22
N GLY A 178 25.96 10.19 4.18
CA GLY A 178 26.89 10.27 5.31
C GLY A 178 26.51 11.30 6.39
N TYR A 179 25.30 11.88 6.35
CA TYR A 179 24.87 12.84 7.37
C TYR A 179 24.73 12.15 8.75
N PRO A 180 25.37 12.68 9.82
CA PRO A 180 25.24 12.14 11.16
C PRO A 180 23.81 12.28 11.68
N ALA A 181 23.21 11.19 12.17
CA ALA A 181 21.89 11.23 12.79
C ALA A 181 21.99 11.78 14.22
N VAL A 182 21.37 12.94 14.48
CA VAL A 182 21.25 13.53 15.82
C VAL A 182 20.08 12.89 16.57
N ASN A 183 18.97 12.68 15.87
CA ASN A 183 17.82 11.92 16.35
C ASN A 183 17.11 11.20 15.17
N ALA A 184 16.08 10.41 15.44
CA ALA A 184 15.38 9.63 14.41
C ALA A 184 14.81 10.48 13.25
N SER A 185 14.57 11.78 13.46
CA SER A 185 13.96 12.69 12.50
C SER A 185 14.84 13.87 12.11
N TYR A 186 16.10 13.91 12.55
CA TYR A 186 16.99 15.06 12.39
C TYR A 186 18.43 14.62 12.17
N TYR A 187 19.02 15.17 11.12
CA TYR A 187 20.37 14.85 10.66
C TYR A 187 21.22 16.11 10.62
N ASP A 188 22.48 16.03 11.00
CA ASP A 188 23.39 17.16 10.93
C ASP A 188 23.80 17.40 9.46
N MET A 189 23.30 18.49 8.88
CA MET A 189 23.53 18.88 7.48
C MET A 189 24.73 19.84 7.33
N SER A 190 25.43 20.18 8.42
CA SER A 190 26.67 20.97 8.36
C SER A 190 27.84 20.17 7.77
N PHE A 191 27.73 18.85 7.72
CA PHE A 191 28.67 17.96 7.05
C PHE A 191 28.44 17.95 5.54
N HIS A 192 29.52 17.97 4.77
CA HIS A 192 29.42 17.80 3.33
C HIS A 192 28.98 16.38 2.98
N PRO A 193 28.02 16.20 2.06
CA PRO A 193 27.58 14.87 1.66
C PRO A 193 28.75 14.10 1.03
N VAL A 194 28.93 12.87 1.47
CA VAL A 194 30.02 11.99 1.00
C VAL A 194 29.75 11.49 -0.42
N SER A 195 28.48 11.38 -0.79
CA SER A 195 28.02 10.92 -2.11
C SER A 195 27.62 12.09 -3.02
N SER A 196 27.82 11.89 -4.33
CA SER A 196 27.34 12.79 -5.39
C SER A 196 25.86 12.60 -5.74
N ASN A 197 25.15 11.70 -5.02
CA ASN A 197 23.73 11.46 -5.26
C ASN A 197 22.90 12.75 -5.13
N LYS A 198 22.02 12.97 -6.10
CA LYS A 198 21.07 14.10 -6.14
C LYS A 198 20.13 14.11 -4.94
N ASP A 199 19.74 12.94 -4.44
CA ASP A 199 18.87 12.80 -3.25
C ASP A 199 19.49 13.46 -2.01
N CYS A 200 20.83 13.44 -1.89
CA CYS A 200 21.54 14.11 -0.78
C CYS A 200 21.40 15.63 -0.79
N LYS A 201 21.12 16.23 -1.96
CA LYS A 201 20.86 17.68 -2.13
C LYS A 201 19.38 18.02 -1.98
N LEU A 202 18.50 17.07 -2.27
CA LEU A 202 17.05 17.24 -2.17
C LEU A 202 16.56 17.10 -0.73
N TYR A 203 17.22 16.28 0.08
CA TYR A 203 16.88 16.12 1.49
C TYR A 203 17.01 17.43 2.29
N LYS A 204 15.99 17.73 3.11
CA LYS A 204 16.07 18.80 4.14
C LYS A 204 15.42 18.35 5.44
N ASN A 205 15.92 18.83 6.59
CA ASN A 205 15.30 18.56 7.90
C ASN A 205 13.89 19.15 8.08
N ALA A 206 13.42 19.99 7.15
CA ALA A 206 12.09 20.58 7.17
C ALA A 206 11.00 19.52 7.06
N ARG A 207 9.91 19.69 7.84
CA ARG A 207 8.84 18.69 7.98
C ARG A 207 8.08 18.42 6.69
N ASP A 208 7.95 19.44 5.86
CA ASP A 208 7.23 19.47 4.59
C ASP A 208 8.09 19.00 3.40
N ILE A 209 9.41 18.91 3.57
CA ILE A 209 10.35 18.60 2.49
C ILE A 209 10.93 17.20 2.66
N LYS A 210 11.53 16.89 3.83
CA LYS A 210 12.24 15.63 4.11
C LYS A 210 12.92 15.07 2.86
N CYS A 211 12.74 13.79 2.55
CA CYS A 211 13.13 13.21 1.26
C CYS A 211 11.91 12.98 0.35
N TYR A 212 10.81 13.74 0.49
CA TYR A 212 9.58 13.50 -0.28
C TYR A 212 9.77 13.70 -1.80
N ASN A 213 10.81 14.41 -2.21
CA ASN A 213 11.20 14.60 -3.61
C ASN A 213 12.36 13.69 -4.06
N CYS A 214 12.87 12.84 -3.17
CA CYS A 214 13.96 11.92 -3.48
C CYS A 214 13.42 10.70 -4.21
N ASP A 215 14.26 10.09 -5.06
CA ASP A 215 13.92 8.81 -5.68
C ASP A 215 13.76 7.71 -4.60
N SER A 216 14.47 7.84 -3.48
CA SER A 216 14.32 6.99 -2.30
C SER A 216 12.91 7.00 -1.68
N CYS A 217 12.11 8.05 -1.91
CA CYS A 217 10.72 8.14 -1.42
C CYS A 217 9.67 7.76 -2.48
N ASN A 218 10.05 7.71 -3.76
CA ASN A 218 9.19 7.30 -4.87
C ASN A 218 8.98 5.77 -4.88
N LEU A 219 8.60 5.17 -3.75
CA LEU A 219 8.39 3.72 -3.55
C LEU A 219 7.22 3.13 -4.34
#